data_AF-A0A7C5T8U6-F1
#
_entry.id   AF-A0A7C5T8U6-F1
#
_cell.length_a   1.000
_cell.length_b   1.000
_cell.length_c   1.000
_cell.angle_alpha   90.00
_cell.angle_beta   90.00
_cell.angle_gamma   90.00
#
_symmetry.space_group_name_H-M   'P 1'
#
loop_
_entity.id
_entity.type
_entity.pdbx_description
1 polymer ?
#
loop_
_entity_poly.entity_id
_entity_poly.type
_entity_poly.pdbx_seq_one_letter_code
_entity_poly.pdbx_strand_id
1 'polypeptide(L)'
;MLKHLLVDVLDKDMSIELAIRSRLSEKCKLVFESNELKLGLFACNDGVVYLSRVSTVLLLDILGPESILDSILDILPKNYLMIRLLERGIPVE
;
A
#
# COMPACT_ATOMS: atom_id res chain seq x y z
N MET A 1 9.52 12.26 -8.35
CA MET A 1 8.25 12.40 -9.08
C MET A 1 7.20 11.68 -8.26
N LEU A 2 6.04 12.30 -8.03
CA LEU A 2 4.92 11.62 -7.36
C LEU A 2 4.33 10.61 -8.34
N LYS A 3 4.19 9.36 -7.88
CA LYS A 3 3.55 8.28 -8.63
C LYS A 3 2.26 7.89 -7.89
N HIS A 4 1.24 7.53 -8.66
CA HIS A 4 0.11 6.77 -8.16
C HIS A 4 0.41 5.31 -8.46
N LEU A 5 0.47 4.44 -7.45
CA LEU A 5 0.83 3.04 -7.62
C LEU A 5 -0.25 2.19 -6.96
N LEU A 6 -0.85 1.28 -7.73
CA LEU A 6 -1.78 0.30 -7.20
C LEU A 6 -1.09 -1.07 -7.12
N VAL A 7 -1.19 -1.74 -5.99
CA VAL A 7 -0.60 -3.07 -5.82
C VAL A 7 -1.64 -4.02 -5.26
N ASP A 8 -1.85 -5.13 -5.96
CA ASP A 8 -2.77 -6.17 -5.56
C ASP A 8 -1.97 -7.36 -5.03
N VAL A 9 -2.14 -7.68 -3.76
CA VAL A 9 -1.40 -8.77 -3.12
C VAL A 9 -2.35 -9.89 -2.73
N LEU A 10 -2.09 -11.10 -3.20
CA LEU A 10 -2.86 -12.26 -2.79
C LEU A 10 -2.35 -12.74 -1.41
N ASP A 11 -3.15 -12.54 -0.38
CA ASP A 11 -2.83 -12.89 1.02
C ASP A 11 -3.97 -13.68 1.66
N LYS A 12 -3.85 -15.02 1.61
CA LYS A 12 -4.85 -15.95 2.15
C LYS A 12 -4.87 -15.99 3.68
N ASP A 13 -3.73 -15.76 4.34
CA ASP A 13 -3.54 -16.06 5.77
C ASP A 13 -3.30 -14.81 6.63
N MET A 14 -3.57 -13.60 6.12
CA MET A 14 -3.39 -12.30 6.80
C MET A 14 -1.96 -11.93 7.23
N SER A 15 -0.98 -12.81 7.01
CA SER A 15 0.41 -12.61 7.41
C SER A 15 1.06 -11.39 6.72
N ILE A 16 0.69 -11.14 5.46
CA ILE A 16 1.28 -10.06 4.67
C ILE A 16 0.72 -8.71 5.11
N GLU A 17 -0.58 -8.61 5.37
CA GLU A 17 -1.17 -7.36 5.86
C GLU A 17 -0.51 -6.88 7.16
N LEU A 18 -0.29 -7.79 8.11
CA LEU A 18 0.38 -7.44 9.38
C LEU A 18 1.81 -6.95 9.13
N ALA A 19 2.56 -7.60 8.24
CA ALA A 19 3.91 -7.18 7.88
C ALA A 19 3.92 -5.78 7.24
N ILE A 20 2.99 -5.50 6.33
CA ILE A 20 2.88 -4.18 5.69
C ILE A 20 2.49 -3.12 6.70
N ARG A 21 1.50 -3.38 7.56
CA ARG A 21 1.10 -2.45 8.63
C ARG A 21 2.27 -2.13 9.57
N SER A 22 3.03 -3.16 9.97
CA SER A 22 4.24 -2.98 10.77
C SER A 22 5.24 -2.07 10.06
N ARG A 23 5.54 -2.35 8.78
CA ARG A 23 6.51 -1.57 7.99
C ARG A 23 6.07 -0.12 7.79
N LEU A 24 4.79 0.11 7.47
CA LEU A 24 4.24 1.46 7.32
C LEU A 24 4.31 2.23 8.64
N SER A 25 4.13 1.56 9.78
CA SER A 25 4.16 2.22 11.10
C SER A 25 5.55 2.73 11.49
N GLU A 26 6.62 2.25 10.85
CA GLU A 26 7.99 2.74 11.07
C GLU A 26 8.23 4.13 10.44
N LYS A 27 7.54 4.44 9.34
CA LYS A 27 7.79 5.64 8.52
C LYS A 27 6.58 6.54 8.31
N CYS A 28 5.39 6.05 8.63
CA CYS A 28 4.13 6.70 8.36
C CYS A 28 3.23 6.63 9.60
N LYS A 29 2.34 7.60 9.74
CA LYS A 29 1.35 7.65 10.82
C LYS A 29 0.01 7.12 10.30
N LEU A 30 -0.61 6.18 11.01
CA LEU A 30 -2.00 5.81 10.78
C LEU A 30 -2.89 7.00 11.17
N VAL A 31 -3.63 7.56 10.21
CA VAL A 31 -4.48 8.74 10.42
C VAL A 31 -5.97 8.44 10.27
N PHE A 32 -6.32 7.31 9.65
CA PHE A 32 -7.69 6.83 9.55
C PHE A 32 -7.72 5.31 9.50
N GLU A 33 -8.67 4.69 10.22
CA GLU A 33 -8.94 3.27 10.15
C GLU A 33 -10.46 3.03 10.23
N SER A 34 -10.98 2.22 9.32
CA SER A 34 -12.36 1.76 9.33
C SER A 34 -12.42 0.25 9.29
N ASN A 35 -12.95 -0.34 10.36
CA ASN A 35 -13.18 -1.78 10.45
C ASN A 35 -14.30 -2.28 9.53
N GLU A 36 -15.27 -1.42 9.24
CA GLU A 36 -16.38 -1.69 8.32
C GLU A 36 -15.87 -1.74 6.87
N LEU A 37 -15.09 -0.72 6.46
CA LEU A 37 -14.55 -0.63 5.11
C LEU A 37 -13.27 -1.46 4.92
N LYS A 38 -12.75 -2.08 5.99
CA LYS A 38 -11.44 -2.74 6.01
C LYS A 38 -10.36 -1.87 5.38
N LEU A 39 -10.32 -0.58 5.76
CA LEU A 39 -9.50 0.45 5.15
C LEU A 39 -8.62 1.12 6.21
N GLY A 40 -7.32 1.22 5.94
CA GLY A 40 -6.37 2.04 6.70
C GLY A 40 -5.71 3.09 5.80
N LEU A 41 -5.53 4.31 6.32
CA LEU A 41 -4.81 5.40 5.66
C LEU A 41 -3.57 5.76 6.46
N PHE A 42 -2.41 5.60 5.84
CA PHE A 42 -1.10 5.89 6.41
C PHE A 42 -0.51 7.12 5.74
N ALA A 43 -0.32 8.20 6.49
CA ALA A 43 0.32 9.41 6.03
C ALA A 43 1.83 9.33 6.29
N CYS A 44 2.63 9.33 5.23
CA CYS A 44 4.09 9.37 5.27
C CYS A 44 4.57 10.82 5.05
N ASN A 45 5.85 11.11 5.25
CA ASN A 45 6.38 12.48 5.07
C ASN A 45 6.20 13.01 3.63
N ASP A 46 6.26 12.11 2.65
CA ASP A 46 6.31 12.38 1.22
C ASP A 46 5.22 11.65 0.43
N GLY A 47 4.20 11.10 1.10
CA GLY A 47 3.12 10.40 0.43
C GLY A 47 2.04 9.86 1.35
N VAL A 48 1.10 9.15 0.75
CA VAL A 48 -0.01 8.49 1.43
C VAL A 48 -0.13 7.06 0.93
N VAL A 49 -0.38 6.13 1.84
CA VAL A 49 -0.68 4.74 1.52
C VAL A 49 -2.05 4.38 2.05
N TYR A 50 -2.95 3.96 1.17
CA TYR A 50 -4.19 3.30 1.53
C TYR A 50 -3.97 1.80 1.50
N LEU A 51 -4.45 1.14 2.54
CA LEU A 51 -4.39 -0.30 2.69
C LEU A 51 -5.81 -0.82 2.87
N SER A 52 -6.29 -1.65 1.96
CA SER A 52 -7.61 -2.26 2.06
C SER A 52 -7.58 -3.76 1.84
N ARG A 53 -8.42 -4.50 2.56
CA ARG A 53 -8.59 -5.95 2.32
C ARG A 53 -9.96 -6.24 1.72
N VAL A 54 -9.95 -6.94 0.58
CA VAL A 54 -11.13 -7.48 -0.08
C VAL A 54 -10.95 -9.00 -0.22
N SER A 55 -11.60 -9.75 0.67
CA SER A 55 -11.44 -11.22 0.73
C SER A 55 -9.97 -11.63 0.92
N THR A 56 -9.40 -12.37 -0.04
CA THR A 56 -8.01 -12.84 -0.05
C THR A 56 -7.05 -11.87 -0.73
N VAL A 57 -7.53 -10.70 -1.16
CA VAL A 57 -6.71 -9.68 -1.83
C VAL A 57 -6.51 -8.50 -0.91
N LEU A 58 -5.27 -8.08 -0.76
CA LEU A 58 -4.85 -6.86 -0.11
C LEU A 58 -4.55 -5.83 -1.20
N LEU A 59 -5.30 -4.74 -1.21
CA LEU A 59 -5.18 -3.61 -2.11
C LEU A 59 -4.34 -2.54 -1.44
N LEU A 60 -3.29 -2.12 -2.13
CA LEU A 60 -2.43 -1.00 -1.74
C LEU A 60 -2.59 0.09 -2.78
N ASP A 61 -2.95 1.28 -2.34
CA ASP A 61 -2.94 2.48 -3.17
C ASP A 61 -1.91 3.44 -2.58
N ILE A 62 -0.84 3.70 -3.33
CA ILE A 62 0.29 4.54 -2.91
C ILE A 62 0.28 5.81 -3.77
N LEU A 63 0.14 6.95 -3.10
CA LEU A 63 0.32 8.29 -3.68
C LEU A 63 1.61 8.88 -3.11
N GLY A 64 2.72 8.75 -3.83
CA GLY A 64 4.03 9.13 -3.28
C GLY A 64 5.20 8.78 -4.19
N PRO A 65 6.44 8.96 -3.73
CA PRO A 65 7.63 8.50 -4.44
C PRO A 65 7.74 6.98 -4.45
N GLU A 66 8.47 6.46 -5.44
CA GLU A 66 8.73 5.04 -5.64
C GLU A 66 9.41 4.37 -4.44
N SER A 67 10.17 5.13 -3.64
CA SER A 67 10.79 4.65 -2.40
C SER A 67 9.80 4.07 -1.38
N ILE A 68 8.54 4.53 -1.39
CA ILE A 68 7.48 3.95 -0.54
C ILE A 68 7.15 2.54 -1.04
N LEU A 69 6.96 2.37 -2.35
CA LEU A 69 6.72 1.07 -2.96
C LEU A 69 7.88 0.12 -2.69
N ASP A 70 9.13 0.55 -2.94
CA ASP A 70 10.33 -0.26 -2.72
C ASP A 70 10.38 -0.82 -1.29
N SER A 71 10.06 0.02 -0.30
CA SER A 71 10.05 -0.39 1.11
C SER A 71 8.99 -1.46 1.44
N ILE A 72 7.90 -1.50 0.68
CA ILE A 72 6.83 -2.51 0.80
C ILE A 72 7.21 -3.76 -0.01
N LEU A 73 7.81 -3.63 -1.19
CA LEU A 73 8.25 -4.76 -2.01
C LEU A 73 9.26 -5.66 -1.27
N ASP A 74 10.10 -5.09 -0.43
CA ASP A 74 11.10 -5.83 0.35
C ASP A 74 10.51 -6.86 1.34
N ILE A 75 9.29 -6.64 1.82
CA ILE A 75 8.60 -7.54 2.76
C ILE A 75 7.63 -8.50 2.07
N LEU A 76 7.38 -8.30 0.78
CA LEU A 76 6.39 -9.05 0.04
C LEU A 76 6.96 -10.40 -0.43
N PRO A 77 6.25 -11.52 -0.21
CA PRO A 77 6.69 -12.81 -0.71
C PRO A 77 6.64 -12.81 -2.25
N LYS A 78 7.78 -13.07 -2.88
CA LYS A 78 7.94 -13.04 -4.35
C LYS A 78 7.03 -13.99 -5.11
N ASN A 79 6.43 -14.97 -4.44
CA ASN A 79 5.65 -16.05 -5.04
C ASN A 79 4.14 -15.77 -5.12
N TYR A 80 3.64 -14.68 -4.52
CA TYR A 80 2.20 -14.40 -4.39
C TYR A 80 1.81 -12.95 -4.75
N LEU A 81 2.61 -12.30 -5.59
CA LEU A 81 2.48 -10.88 -5.87
C LEU A 81 2.01 -10.59 -7.30
N MET A 82 0.99 -9.75 -7.45
CA MET A 82 0.62 -9.13 -8.71
C MET A 82 0.68 -7.60 -8.58
N ILE A 83 1.80 -7.02 -9.02
CA ILE A 83 1.96 -5.56 -8.99
C ILE A 83 1.32 -4.97 -10.24
N ARG A 84 0.34 -4.07 -10.09
CA ARG A 84 -0.24 -3.33 -11.21
C ARG A 84 0.18 -1.86 -11.16
N LEU A 85 1.32 -1.57 -11.76
CA LEU A 85 1.78 -0.18 -11.89
C LEU A 85 0.83 0.59 -12.83
N LEU A 86 0.10 1.56 -12.27
CA LEU A 86 -0.72 2.50 -13.02
C LEU A 86 -0.09 3.89 -12.92
N GLU A 87 0.81 4.23 -13.84
CA GLU A 87 1.33 5.59 -13.89
C GLU A 87 0.22 6.54 -14.38
N ARG A 88 -0.53 7.10 -13.44
CA ARG A 88 -1.40 8.24 -13.72
C ARG A 88 -0.51 9.48 -13.73
N GLY A 89 -0.23 10.00 -14.92
CA GLY A 89 0.19 11.39 -15.03
C GLY A 89 -0.88 12.24 -14.38
N ILE A 90 -0.54 12.94 -13.29
CA ILE A 90 -1.40 14.00 -12.78
C ILE A 90 -1.49 15.02 -13.92
N PRO A 91 -2.68 15.30 -14.48
CA PRO A 91 -2.79 16.35 -15.47
C PRO A 91 -2.29 17.64 -14.81
N VAL A 92 -1.20 18.17 -15.34
CA VAL A 92 -0.71 19.49 -14.97
C VAL A 92 -1.61 20.46 -15.73
N GLU A 93 -2.57 21.08 -15.03
CA GLU A 93 -3.21 22.30 -15.53
C GLU A 93 -2.22 23.46 -15.49
#